data_AF-X1DW84-F1
#
_entry.id   AF-X1DW84-F1
#
_cell.length_a   1.000
_cell.length_b   1.000
_cell.length_c   1.000
_cell.angle_alpha   90.00
_cell.angle_beta   90.00
_cell.angle_gamma   90.00
#
_symmetry.space_group_name_H-M   'P 1'
#
loop_
_entity.id
_entity.type
_entity.pdbx_description
1 polymer ?
#
loop_
_entity_poly.entity_id
_entity_poly.type
_entity_poly.pdbx_seq_one_letter_code
_entity_poly.pdbx_strand_id
1 'polypeptide(L)'
;MDNENYFSEPGDHAGEMETSNIMYINPDLALPVTEAGDGQTRNFKLKAIKEGWVWAQRKWTKISDDTGVGNPKQATREKGKKFLEAVTNKIAGFLVELNSVRLED
;
A
#
# COMPACT_ATOMS: atom_id res chain seq x y z
N MET A 1 -12.41 -1.84 1.22
CA MET A 1 -11.53 -2.92 1.72
C MET A 1 -10.38 -2.14 2.24
N ASP A 2 -10.30 -2.12 3.55
CA ASP A 2 -9.56 -1.09 4.23
C ASP A 2 -8.29 -1.77 4.73
N ASN A 3 -7.15 -1.20 4.37
CA ASN A 3 -5.83 -1.80 4.61
C ASN A 3 -5.61 -2.05 6.11
N GLU A 4 -6.24 -1.25 6.95
CA GLU A 4 -6.25 -1.32 8.41
C GLU A 4 -6.81 -2.65 8.95
N ASN A 5 -7.56 -3.41 8.15
CA ASN A 5 -7.99 -4.76 8.51
C ASN A 5 -6.88 -5.82 8.40
N TYR A 6 -5.77 -5.49 7.72
CA TYR A 6 -4.69 -6.43 7.39
C TYR A 6 -3.32 -6.00 7.92
N PHE A 7 -3.11 -4.69 8.06
CA PHE A 7 -1.82 -4.09 8.40
C PHE A 7 -1.97 -3.09 9.54
N SER A 8 -0.93 -2.97 10.36
CA SER A 8 -0.91 -2.04 11.49
C SER A 8 -0.52 -0.63 11.04
N GLU A 9 0.44 -0.54 10.12
CA GLU A 9 0.87 0.69 9.46
C GLU A 9 1.02 0.41 7.95
N PRO A 10 -0.09 0.35 7.19
CA PRO A 10 -0.06 -0.02 5.77
C PRO A 10 1.00 0.74 4.95
N GLY A 11 1.17 2.02 5.29
CA GLY A 11 1.97 2.98 4.54
C GLY A 11 1.33 3.33 3.20
N ASP A 12 2.04 4.16 2.44
CA ASP A 12 1.62 4.65 1.13
C ASP A 12 2.64 4.31 0.04
N HIS A 13 3.93 4.16 0.37
CA HIS A 13 4.95 3.64 -0.54
C HIS A 13 6.05 2.89 0.22
N ALA A 14 6.37 1.67 -0.21
CA ALA A 14 7.30 0.75 0.43
C ALA A 14 7.00 0.51 1.93
N GLY A 15 5.74 0.70 2.34
CA GLY A 15 5.27 0.48 3.71
C GLY A 15 4.99 -1.00 4.02
N GLU A 16 4.29 -1.25 5.12
CA GLU A 16 3.97 -2.61 5.57
C GLU A 16 3.20 -3.42 4.52
N MET A 17 2.26 -2.78 3.81
CA MET A 17 1.42 -3.44 2.81
C MET A 17 2.22 -3.93 1.59
N GLU A 18 2.96 -3.02 0.93
CA GLU A 18 3.74 -3.38 -0.26
C GLU A 18 4.85 -4.37 0.08
N THR A 19 5.52 -4.18 1.22
CA THR A 19 6.58 -5.07 1.68
C THR A 19 6.03 -6.47 1.96
N SER A 20 4.93 -6.58 2.71
CA SER A 20 4.28 -7.87 2.99
C SER A 20 3.87 -8.60 1.71
N ASN A 21 3.34 -7.86 0.72
CA ASN A 21 2.93 -8.42 -0.56
C ASN A 21 4.12 -8.98 -1.35
N ILE A 22 5.23 -8.25 -1.46
CA ILE A 22 6.43 -8.75 -2.15
C ILE A 22 7.03 -9.95 -1.42
N MET A 23 7.07 -9.94 -0.07
CA MET A 23 7.50 -11.12 0.72
C MET A 23 6.66 -12.39 0.42
N TYR A 24 5.40 -12.23 0.01
CA TYR A 24 4.56 -13.34 -0.42
C TYR A 24 4.74 -13.70 -1.89
N ILE A 25 4.75 -12.71 -2.79
CA ILE A 25 4.82 -12.89 -4.24
C ILE A 25 6.17 -13.44 -4.68
N ASN A 26 7.25 -12.80 -4.22
CA ASN A 26 8.61 -13.16 -4.56
C ASN A 26 9.56 -12.77 -3.41
N PRO A 27 9.77 -13.67 -2.42
CA PRO A 27 10.58 -13.36 -1.25
C PRO A 27 12.04 -13.02 -1.60
N ASP A 28 12.56 -13.49 -2.73
CA ASP A 28 13.95 -13.22 -3.14
C ASP A 28 14.17 -11.76 -3.60
N LEU A 29 13.08 -11.03 -3.86
CA LEU A 29 13.13 -9.59 -4.18
C LEU A 29 12.96 -8.70 -2.94
N ALA A 30 12.67 -9.27 -1.77
CA ALA A 30 12.56 -8.55 -0.51
C ALA A 30 13.84 -8.73 0.32
N LEU A 31 14.57 -7.65 0.55
CA LEU A 31 15.63 -7.63 1.55
C LEU A 31 15.04 -7.80 2.97
N PRO A 32 15.86 -8.24 3.96
CA PRO A 32 15.42 -8.30 5.35
C PRO A 32 14.85 -6.97 5.84
N VAL A 33 13.68 -7.01 6.48
CA VAL A 33 12.99 -5.79 6.95
C VAL A 33 13.81 -4.99 7.98
N THR A 34 14.79 -5.62 8.61
CA THR A 34 15.76 -4.97 9.51
C THR A 34 16.68 -3.97 8.80
N GLU A 35 16.83 -4.09 7.48
CA GLU A 35 17.60 -3.16 6.65
C GLU A 35 16.75 -1.98 6.13
N ALA A 36 15.42 -2.06 6.28
CA ALA A 36 14.53 -1.02 5.83
C ALA A 36 14.64 0.24 6.71
N GLY A 37 14.58 1.41 6.06
CA GLY A 37 14.40 2.68 6.74
C GLY A 37 13.05 2.77 7.45
N ASP A 38 12.85 3.83 8.22
CA ASP A 38 11.61 4.04 8.98
C ASP A 38 10.46 4.55 8.11
N GLY A 39 10.73 4.97 6.86
CA GLY A 39 9.70 5.51 5.96
C GLY A 39 9.07 6.82 6.45
N GLN A 40 9.77 7.53 7.33
CA GLN A 40 9.26 8.77 7.93
C GLN A 40 9.03 9.83 6.85
N THR A 41 7.82 10.40 6.87
CA THR A 41 7.37 11.31 5.81
C THR A 41 7.09 12.71 6.34
N ARG A 42 7.51 13.70 5.56
CA ARG A 42 7.26 15.12 5.82
C ARG A 42 6.02 15.58 5.06
N ASN A 43 5.10 16.21 5.77
CA ASN A 43 3.85 16.72 5.20
C ASN A 43 4.02 18.10 4.57
N PHE A 44 3.16 18.41 3.58
CA PHE A 44 3.02 19.77 3.07
C PHE A 44 2.69 20.74 4.20
N LYS A 45 3.13 21.99 4.12
CA LYS A 45 2.78 23.01 5.11
C LYS A 45 1.38 23.61 4.86
N LEU A 46 0.94 23.63 3.60
CA LEU A 46 -0.32 24.24 3.19
C LEU A 46 -1.52 23.39 3.64
N LYS A 47 -2.45 24.00 4.39
CA LYS A 47 -3.64 23.34 4.95
C LYS A 47 -4.54 22.72 3.88
N ALA A 48 -4.82 23.44 2.79
CA ALA A 48 -5.68 22.95 1.70
C ALA A 48 -5.18 21.65 1.04
N ILE A 49 -3.85 21.46 0.96
CA ILE A 49 -3.27 20.21 0.44
C ILE A 49 -3.39 19.08 1.47
N LYS A 50 -3.17 19.38 2.76
CA LYS A 50 -3.37 18.38 3.84
C LYS A 50 -4.81 17.89 3.92
N GLU A 51 -5.77 18.77 3.66
CA GLU A 51 -7.20 18.47 3.66
C GLU A 51 -7.67 17.78 2.36
N GLY A 52 -6.81 17.68 1.34
CA GLY A 52 -7.05 16.88 0.15
C GLY A 52 -7.94 17.50 -0.94
N TRP A 53 -8.44 18.72 -0.76
CA TRP A 53 -9.26 19.40 -1.78
C TRP A 53 -8.44 20.25 -2.77
N VAL A 54 -7.16 20.48 -2.47
CA VAL A 54 -6.14 20.94 -3.44
C VAL A 54 -5.07 19.87 -3.55
N TRP A 55 -4.53 19.66 -4.75
CA TRP A 55 -3.53 18.63 -5.01
C TRP A 55 -2.22 19.21 -5.55
N ALA A 56 -1.10 18.63 -5.12
CA ALA A 56 0.21 18.84 -5.71
C ALA A 56 1.03 17.54 -5.60
N GLN A 57 1.87 17.28 -6.60
CA GLN A 57 2.82 16.17 -6.56
C GLN A 57 3.82 16.33 -5.43
N ARG A 58 4.18 15.22 -4.77
CA ARG A 58 5.21 15.21 -3.74
C ARG A 58 6.60 15.32 -4.39
N LYS A 59 7.47 16.15 -3.81
CA LYS A 59 8.88 16.20 -4.20
C LYS A 59 9.66 15.17 -3.37
N TRP A 60 9.92 13.99 -3.94
CA TRP A 60 10.57 12.86 -3.25
C TRP A 60 11.81 13.25 -2.44
N THR A 61 12.72 14.05 -3.03
CA THR A 61 13.93 14.57 -2.37
C THR A 61 13.68 15.49 -1.16
N LYS A 62 12.42 15.78 -0.82
CA LYS A 62 12.01 16.62 0.30
C LYS A 62 11.02 15.94 1.23
N ILE A 63 10.42 14.81 0.86
CA ILE A 63 9.35 14.19 1.67
C ILE A 63 9.84 13.03 2.53
N SER A 64 10.86 12.29 2.12
CA SER A 64 11.45 11.21 2.91
C SER A 64 12.96 11.15 2.69
N ASP A 65 13.65 10.50 3.61
CA ASP A 65 15.12 10.36 3.57
C ASP A 65 15.55 9.05 2.91
N ASP A 66 14.68 8.05 2.90
CA ASP A 66 14.91 6.68 2.44
C ASP A 66 14.04 6.30 1.24
N THR A 67 13.34 7.27 0.64
CA THR A 67 12.33 7.09 -0.43
C THR A 67 11.08 6.30 -0.03
N GLY A 68 10.97 5.83 1.21
CA GLY A 68 9.75 5.21 1.73
C GLY A 68 8.72 6.23 2.23
N VAL A 69 7.47 5.80 2.34
CA VAL A 69 6.35 6.52 2.98
C VAL A 69 5.53 5.52 3.80
N GLY A 70 5.81 5.47 5.10
CA GLY A 70 5.25 4.50 6.05
C GLY A 70 6.27 3.42 6.43
N ASN A 71 6.19 2.94 7.67
CA ASN A 71 7.16 2.03 8.25
C ASN A 71 6.89 0.56 7.85
N PRO A 72 7.83 -0.14 7.18
CA PRO A 72 7.62 -1.51 6.77
C PRO A 72 7.93 -2.54 7.85
N LYS A 73 8.46 -2.16 9.02
CA LYS A 73 9.04 -3.10 10.02
C LYS A 73 8.09 -4.17 10.55
N GLN A 74 6.78 -3.97 10.42
CA GLN A 74 5.76 -4.95 10.82
C GLN A 74 5.30 -5.88 9.69
N ALA A 75 5.95 -5.80 8.53
CA ALA A 75 5.61 -6.59 7.36
C ALA A 75 5.89 -8.07 7.59
N THR A 76 4.94 -8.91 7.16
CA THR A 76 5.13 -10.36 7.17
C THR A 76 4.54 -10.99 5.92
N ARG A 77 5.11 -12.13 5.53
CA ARG A 77 4.62 -12.93 4.41
C ARG A 77 3.15 -13.34 4.60
N GLU A 78 2.75 -13.67 5.83
CA GLU A 78 1.39 -14.08 6.18
C GLU A 78 0.39 -12.94 5.98
N LYS A 79 0.75 -11.70 6.33
CA LYS A 79 -0.09 -10.52 6.06
C LYS A 79 -0.28 -10.31 4.57
N GLY A 80 0.81 -10.42 3.80
CA GLY A 80 0.78 -10.32 2.33
C GLY A 80 -0.14 -11.36 1.70
N LYS A 81 -0.02 -12.63 2.12
CA LYS A 81 -0.90 -13.71 1.67
C LYS A 81 -2.38 -13.38 1.92
N LYS A 82 -2.73 -13.04 3.17
CA LYS A 82 -4.12 -12.75 3.56
C LYS A 82 -4.71 -11.58 2.77
N PHE A 83 -3.93 -10.52 2.60
CA PHE A 83 -4.36 -9.35 1.86
C PHE A 83 -4.54 -9.66 0.37
N LEU A 84 -3.57 -10.31 -0.25
CA LEU A 84 -3.64 -10.67 -1.68
C LEU A 84 -4.79 -11.63 -1.96
N GLU A 85 -5.02 -12.65 -1.14
CA GLU A 85 -6.19 -13.54 -1.26
C GLU A 85 -7.50 -12.75 -1.24
N ALA A 86 -7.64 -11.80 -0.31
CA ALA A 86 -8.85 -10.97 -0.20
C ALA A 86 -9.03 -10.08 -1.44
N VAL A 87 -7.97 -9.39 -1.88
CA VAL A 87 -7.99 -8.51 -3.05
C VAL A 87 -8.29 -9.30 -4.32
N THR A 88 -7.63 -10.45 -4.54
CA THR A 88 -7.87 -11.28 -5.72
C THR A 88 -9.28 -11.83 -5.75
N ASN A 89 -9.83 -12.26 -4.61
CA ASN A 89 -11.22 -12.73 -4.54
C ASN A 89 -12.22 -11.61 -4.87
N LYS A 90 -11.97 -10.39 -4.36
CA LYS A 90 -12.82 -9.23 -4.66
C LYS A 90 -12.79 -8.85 -6.14
N ILE A 91 -11.60 -8.80 -6.74
CA ILE A 91 -11.43 -8.48 -8.16
C ILE A 91 -12.05 -9.58 -9.02
N ALA A 92 -11.81 -10.85 -8.71
CA ALA A 92 -12.40 -11.98 -9.44
C ALA A 92 -13.93 -11.94 -9.39
N GLY A 93 -14.52 -11.67 -8.21
CA GLY A 93 -15.96 -11.50 -8.07
C GLY A 93 -16.51 -10.37 -8.95
N PHE A 94 -15.86 -9.20 -8.93
CA PHE A 94 -16.21 -8.09 -9.81
C PHE A 94 -16.13 -8.46 -11.29
N LEU A 95 -15.08 -9.17 -11.72
CA LEU A 95 -14.92 -9.57 -13.13
C LEU A 95 -16.02 -10.55 -13.57
N VAL A 96 -16.43 -11.47 -12.70
CA VAL A 96 -17.56 -12.38 -12.96
C VAL A 96 -18.87 -11.61 -13.06
N GLU A 97 -19.12 -10.69 -12.12
CA GLU A 97 -20.30 -9.82 -12.10
C GLU A 97 -20.36 -8.96 -13.37
N LEU A 98 -19.27 -8.26 -13.69
CA LEU A 98 -19.14 -7.42 -14.88
C LEU A 98 -19.46 -8.17 -16.16
N ASN A 99 -18.97 -9.41 -16.29
CA ASN A 99 -19.26 -10.26 -17.45
C ASN A 99 -20.74 -10.72 -17.51
N SER A 100 -21.44 -10.74 -16.38
CA SER A 100 -22.84 -11.19 -16.29
C SER A 100 -23.87 -10.10 -16.59
N VAL A 101 -23.49 -8.82 -16.46
CA VAL A 101 -24.37 -7.67 -16.67
C VAL A 101 -24.56 -7.39 -18.17
N ARG A 102 -25.80 -7.15 -18.58
CA ARG A 102 -26.15 -6.69 -19.93
C ARG A 102 -26.37 -5.17 -19.92
N LEU A 103 -25.93 -4.49 -20.97
CA LEU A 103 -26.04 -3.02 -21.10
C LEU A 103 -27.47 -2.52 -21.38
N GLU A 104 -28.36 -3.45 -21.71
CA GLU A 104 -29.73 -3.16 -22.14
C GLU A 104 -30.74 -3.16 -20.97
N ASP A 105 -30.27 -3.48 -19.75
CA ASP A 105 -31.00 -3.36 -18.48
C ASP A 105 -30.54 -2.11 -17.71
#